data_AF-A0A8S3ZZ93-F1
#
_entry.id   AF-A0A8S3ZZ93-F1
#
_cell.length_a   1.000
_cell.length_b   1.000
_cell.length_c   1.000
_cell.angle_alpha   90.00
_cell.angle_beta   90.00
_cell.angle_gamma   90.00
#
_symmetry.space_group_name_H-M   'P 1'
#
loop_
_entity.id
_entity.type
_entity.pdbx_description
1 polymer ?
#
loop_
_entity_poly.entity_id
_entity_poly.type
_entity_poly.pdbx_seq_one_letter_code
_entity_poly.pdbx_strand_id
1 'polypeptide(L)'
;KQNDLSLVLYKRALEEAKGQREIELMCLYEISWCHILKLQWKEKSKWSQAYYTYLTAVCTGSQGNMEAACDLFRKVPGLIKRKNNQIEAFVGRRAEKFKKQKPTLEHCRLLTLEMLFLWHALPTCTPDDLKPLLDVCDMQSDHTLMPLKCLLEGAIYKELGEDDMAVTCLKEAIARHHGKKEDLYIPAFTLFELASIYIRNPQTIQEAKTHLHMIKDNYKDYDFENRLSVRVNNALKRLKATTGSP
;
A
#
# COMPACT_ATOMS: atom_id res chain seq x y z
N LYS A 1 -18.77 -5.67 -9.38
CA LYS A 1 -19.92 -4.91 -9.95
C LYS A 1 -19.81 -3.39 -9.76
N GLN A 2 -19.41 -2.86 -8.59
CA GLN A 2 -19.35 -1.41 -8.36
C GLN A 2 -18.15 -0.71 -9.04
N ASN A 3 -17.02 -1.41 -9.24
CA ASN A 3 -15.82 -0.81 -9.85
C ASN A 3 -15.95 -0.48 -11.35
N ASP A 4 -16.77 -1.23 -12.13
CA ASP A 4 -17.06 -0.87 -13.53
C ASP A 4 -17.93 0.37 -13.63
N LEU A 5 -18.96 0.44 -12.78
CA LEU A 5 -19.83 1.60 -12.68
C LEU A 5 -19.04 2.84 -12.21
N SER A 6 -18.17 2.67 -11.22
CA SER A 6 -17.27 3.70 -10.71
C SER A 6 -16.37 4.26 -11.82
N LEU A 7 -15.74 3.40 -12.63
CA LEU A 7 -14.92 3.83 -13.77
C LEU A 7 -15.73 4.64 -14.79
N VAL A 8 -16.96 4.22 -15.10
CA VAL A 8 -17.87 4.95 -16.01
C VAL A 8 -18.24 6.32 -15.44
N LEU A 9 -18.59 6.38 -14.15
CA LEU A 9 -18.98 7.62 -13.48
C LEU A 9 -17.82 8.61 -13.40
N TYR A 10 -16.60 8.16 -13.07
CA TYR A 10 -15.44 9.04 -13.02
C TYR A 10 -15.00 9.51 -14.41
N LYS A 11 -15.12 8.67 -15.45
CA LYS A 11 -14.89 9.10 -16.84
C LYS A 11 -15.88 10.19 -17.26
N ARG A 12 -17.16 10.01 -16.93
CA ARG A 12 -18.18 11.03 -17.18
C ARG A 12 -17.89 12.32 -16.40
N ALA A 13 -17.58 12.21 -15.10
CA ALA A 13 -17.24 13.36 -14.27
C ALA A 13 -16.00 14.11 -14.80
N LEU A 14 -15.00 13.40 -15.34
CA LEU A 14 -13.85 14.00 -16.00
C LEU A 14 -14.24 14.80 -17.26
N GLU A 15 -15.16 14.28 -18.08
CA GLU A 15 -15.66 14.98 -19.27
C GLU A 15 -16.42 16.26 -18.90
N GLU A 16 -17.29 16.18 -17.89
CA GLU A 16 -18.06 17.33 -17.38
C GLU A 16 -17.17 18.38 -16.69
N ALA A 17 -16.05 17.95 -16.10
CA ALA A 17 -15.10 18.83 -15.41
C ALA A 17 -14.13 19.56 -16.35
N LYS A 18 -14.30 19.44 -17.68
CA LYS A 18 -13.36 19.98 -18.66
C LYS A 18 -13.10 21.48 -18.45
N GLY A 19 -11.84 21.84 -18.24
CA GLY A 19 -11.42 23.23 -17.98
C GLY A 19 -11.35 23.59 -16.49
N GLN A 20 -11.78 22.71 -15.58
CA GLN A 20 -11.60 22.85 -14.13
C GLN A 20 -10.53 21.88 -13.65
N ARG A 21 -9.27 22.35 -13.73
CA ARG A 21 -8.07 21.53 -13.57
C ARG A 21 -8.06 20.68 -12.29
N GLU A 22 -8.48 21.23 -11.16
CA GLU A 22 -8.45 20.54 -9.87
C GLU A 22 -9.43 19.36 -9.83
N ILE A 23 -10.61 19.52 -10.45
CA ILE A 23 -11.65 18.48 -10.53
C ILE A 23 -11.26 17.41 -11.54
N GLU A 24 -10.69 17.81 -12.68
CA GLU A 24 -10.12 16.88 -13.65
C GLU A 24 -9.07 15.97 -12.98
N LEU A 25 -8.21 16.54 -12.13
CA LEU A 25 -7.18 15.79 -11.43
C LEU A 25 -7.73 14.78 -10.44
N MET A 26 -8.80 15.13 -9.72
CA MET A 26 -9.48 14.19 -8.82
C MET A 26 -10.10 13.03 -9.61
N CYS A 27 -10.78 13.31 -10.71
CA CYS A 27 -11.39 12.25 -11.54
C CYS A 27 -10.32 11.34 -12.16
N LEU A 28 -9.22 11.91 -12.65
CA LEU A 28 -8.10 11.15 -13.22
C LEU A 28 -7.38 10.30 -12.15
N TYR A 29 -7.27 10.81 -10.92
CA TYR A 29 -6.76 10.04 -9.78
C TYR A 29 -7.63 8.80 -9.54
N GLU A 30 -8.96 8.96 -9.46
CA GLU A 30 -9.89 7.84 -9.20
C GLU A 30 -9.99 6.85 -10.37
N ILE A 31 -9.96 7.32 -11.62
CA ILE A 31 -9.89 6.47 -12.81
C ILE A 31 -8.63 5.59 -12.78
N SER A 32 -7.50 6.18 -12.36
CA SER A 32 -6.23 5.44 -12.24
C SER A 32 -6.33 4.34 -11.19
N TRP A 33 -7.01 4.57 -10.06
CA TRP A 33 -7.26 3.55 -9.03
C TRP A 33 -8.14 2.41 -9.54
N CYS A 34 -9.22 2.71 -10.25
CA CYS A 34 -10.08 1.67 -10.86
C CYS A 34 -9.30 0.78 -11.83
N HIS A 35 -8.36 1.38 -12.56
CA HIS A 35 -7.47 0.71 -13.49
C HIS A 35 -6.44 -0.18 -12.78
N ILE A 36 -5.81 0.33 -11.71
CA ILE A 36 -4.87 -0.40 -10.87
C ILE A 36 -5.53 -1.62 -10.20
N LEU A 37 -6.71 -1.44 -9.61
CA LEU A 37 -7.50 -2.49 -8.96
C LEU A 37 -7.86 -3.66 -9.90
N LYS A 38 -7.95 -3.39 -11.22
CA LYS A 38 -8.32 -4.39 -12.25
C LYS A 38 -7.13 -4.88 -13.06
N LEU A 39 -5.91 -4.52 -12.69
CA LEU A 39 -4.70 -4.81 -13.46
C LEU A 39 -4.78 -4.28 -14.92
N GLN A 40 -5.50 -3.19 -15.15
CA GLN A 40 -5.71 -2.55 -16.46
C GLN A 40 -5.02 -1.18 -16.49
N TRP A 41 -3.80 -1.09 -16.97
CA TRP A 41 -2.90 0.04 -16.69
C TRP A 41 -2.90 1.14 -17.77
N LYS A 42 -3.82 2.12 -17.72
CA LYS A 42 -3.77 3.32 -18.59
C LYS A 42 -3.68 4.63 -17.78
N GLU A 43 -2.69 5.47 -18.12
CA GLU A 43 -2.40 6.77 -17.48
C GLU A 43 -3.23 7.93 -18.05
N LYS A 44 -3.63 8.92 -17.21
CA LYS A 44 -3.78 10.36 -17.59
C LYS A 44 -3.84 11.39 -16.44
N SER A 45 -3.37 11.17 -15.20
CA SER A 45 -3.47 12.20 -14.13
C SER A 45 -2.21 13.09 -13.98
N LYS A 46 -2.38 14.39 -13.69
CA LYS A 46 -1.29 15.36 -13.37
C LYS A 46 -1.06 15.56 -11.86
N TRP A 47 -1.65 14.73 -11.00
CA TRP A 47 -1.15 14.61 -9.62
C TRP A 47 0.29 14.07 -9.67
N SER A 48 1.11 14.25 -8.63
CA SER A 48 2.59 14.05 -8.66
C SER A 48 3.15 13.24 -9.84
N GLN A 49 3.84 13.91 -10.79
CA GLN A 49 4.38 13.26 -11.98
C GLN A 49 5.37 12.14 -11.65
N ALA A 50 6.14 12.30 -10.56
CA ALA A 50 7.02 11.27 -10.04
C ALA A 50 6.24 10.02 -9.57
N TYR A 51 5.13 10.22 -8.86
CA TYR A 51 4.27 9.13 -8.39
C TYR A 51 3.66 8.34 -9.57
N TYR A 52 3.07 8.99 -10.56
CA TYR A 52 2.51 8.25 -11.70
C TYR A 52 3.58 7.59 -12.56
N THR A 53 4.73 8.23 -12.75
CA THR A 53 5.85 7.59 -13.47
C THR A 53 6.32 6.34 -12.72
N TYR A 54 6.36 6.38 -11.39
CA TYR A 54 6.66 5.21 -10.57
C TYR A 54 5.60 4.13 -10.69
N LEU A 55 4.32 4.48 -10.62
CA LEU A 55 3.22 3.53 -10.82
C LEU A 55 3.33 2.87 -12.20
N THR A 56 3.54 3.64 -13.25
CA THR A 56 3.70 3.10 -14.61
C THR A 56 4.93 2.22 -14.73
N ALA A 57 6.02 2.55 -14.04
CA ALA A 57 7.21 1.70 -13.96
C ALA A 57 6.90 0.33 -13.34
N VAL A 58 6.29 0.30 -12.15
CA VAL A 58 5.94 -0.99 -11.49
C VAL A 58 4.93 -1.78 -12.30
N CYS A 59 3.96 -1.14 -12.95
CA CYS A 59 2.96 -1.81 -13.79
C CYS A 59 3.58 -2.41 -15.06
N THR A 60 4.44 -1.62 -15.73
CA THR A 60 5.14 -2.04 -16.95
C THR A 60 6.09 -3.21 -16.64
N GLY A 61 6.77 -3.17 -15.51
CA GLY A 61 7.59 -4.27 -15.01
C GLY A 61 6.75 -5.51 -14.69
N SER A 62 5.61 -5.35 -14.01
CA SER A 62 4.67 -6.43 -13.69
C SER A 62 4.10 -7.15 -14.92
N GLN A 63 4.07 -6.47 -16.08
CA GLN A 63 3.67 -7.02 -17.37
C GLN A 63 4.82 -7.73 -18.14
N GLY A 64 6.05 -7.72 -17.61
CA GLY A 64 7.19 -8.39 -18.22
C GLY A 64 8.16 -7.47 -18.98
N ASN A 65 7.86 -6.17 -19.11
CA ASN A 65 8.72 -5.24 -19.84
C ASN A 65 9.74 -4.55 -18.92
N MET A 66 10.80 -5.28 -18.54
CA MET A 66 11.80 -4.78 -17.58
C MET A 66 12.61 -3.60 -18.11
N GLU A 67 12.87 -3.54 -19.41
CA GLU A 67 13.65 -2.45 -20.01
C GLU A 67 12.90 -1.12 -19.90
N ALA A 68 11.65 -1.08 -20.35
CA ALA A 68 10.81 0.11 -20.23
C ALA A 68 10.55 0.48 -18.76
N ALA A 69 10.33 -0.52 -17.89
CA ALA A 69 10.19 -0.28 -16.45
C ALA A 69 11.46 0.37 -15.86
N CYS A 70 12.64 -0.12 -16.22
CA CYS A 70 13.92 0.40 -15.75
C CYS A 70 14.12 1.86 -16.18
N ASP A 71 13.78 2.20 -17.43
CA ASP A 71 13.86 3.56 -17.93
C ASP A 71 12.88 4.51 -17.23
N LEU A 72 11.67 4.03 -16.90
CA LEU A 72 10.70 4.79 -16.13
C LEU A 72 11.18 5.01 -14.70
N PHE A 73 11.69 3.99 -14.00
CA PHE A 73 12.25 4.14 -12.66
C PHE A 73 13.38 5.18 -12.61
N ARG A 74 14.28 5.18 -13.60
CA ARG A 74 15.38 6.16 -13.67
C ARG A 74 14.89 7.60 -13.82
N LYS A 75 13.70 7.83 -14.39
CA LYS A 75 13.10 9.16 -14.54
C LYS A 75 12.51 9.67 -13.23
N VAL A 76 11.99 8.79 -12.36
CA VAL A 76 11.25 9.17 -11.14
C VAL A 76 12.00 10.20 -10.27
N PRO A 77 13.30 10.03 -9.92
CA PRO A 77 13.99 11.00 -9.06
C PRO A 77 14.05 12.41 -9.67
N GLY A 78 14.18 12.53 -10.99
CA GLY A 78 14.23 13.82 -11.69
C GLY A 78 12.86 14.52 -11.81
N LEU A 79 11.77 13.82 -11.49
CA LEU A 79 10.40 14.34 -11.55
C LEU A 79 9.89 14.81 -10.19
N ILE A 80 10.66 14.64 -9.12
CA ILE A 80 10.33 15.10 -7.77
C ILE A 80 10.43 16.63 -7.74
N LYS A 81 9.30 17.29 -7.50
CA LYS A 81 9.23 18.76 -7.48
C LYS A 81 9.16 19.30 -6.05
N ARG A 82 8.58 18.53 -5.13
CA ARG A 82 8.33 18.99 -3.76
C ARG A 82 9.02 18.05 -2.78
N LYS A 83 10.16 18.48 -2.24
CA LYS A 83 10.94 17.71 -1.26
C LYS A 83 10.12 17.33 -0.01
N ASN A 84 9.12 18.12 0.36
CA ASN A 84 8.25 17.86 1.52
C ASN A 84 7.04 16.96 1.20
N ASN A 85 6.88 16.50 -0.04
CA ASN A 85 5.82 15.58 -0.39
C ASN A 85 6.25 14.14 -0.03
N GLN A 86 5.69 13.58 1.05
CA GLN A 86 6.03 12.23 1.53
C GLN A 86 5.85 11.15 0.46
N ILE A 87 4.84 11.28 -0.41
CA ILE A 87 4.60 10.32 -1.49
C ILE A 87 5.72 10.38 -2.54
N GLU A 88 6.13 11.59 -2.93
CA GLU A 88 7.25 11.78 -3.88
C GLU A 88 8.57 11.28 -3.30
N ALA A 89 8.83 11.57 -2.02
CA ALA A 89 10.01 11.11 -1.32
C ALA A 89 10.06 9.57 -1.25
N PHE A 90 8.92 8.94 -0.93
CA PHE A 90 8.77 7.49 -0.89
C PHE A 90 9.06 6.84 -2.25
N VAL A 91 8.36 7.26 -3.32
CA VAL A 91 8.58 6.66 -4.66
C VAL A 91 9.96 6.98 -5.20
N GLY A 92 10.53 8.13 -4.85
CA GLY A 92 11.90 8.49 -5.14
C GLY A 92 12.90 7.49 -4.57
N ARG A 93 12.80 7.19 -3.26
CA ARG A 93 13.66 6.21 -2.60
C ARG A 93 13.49 4.81 -3.17
N ARG A 94 12.25 4.39 -3.45
CA ARG A 94 11.98 3.09 -4.10
C ARG A 94 12.61 3.03 -5.50
N ALA A 95 12.43 4.05 -6.32
CA ALA A 95 12.98 4.12 -7.66
C ALA A 95 14.52 4.19 -7.70
N GLU A 96 15.13 4.85 -6.72
CA GLU A 96 16.59 4.99 -6.62
C GLU A 96 17.31 3.63 -6.54
N LYS A 97 16.67 2.61 -5.94
CA LYS A 97 17.20 1.24 -5.88
C LYS A 97 17.45 0.67 -7.28
N PHE A 98 16.63 1.05 -8.27
CA PHE A 98 16.76 0.59 -9.65
C PHE A 98 17.82 1.31 -10.49
N LYS A 99 18.58 2.25 -9.90
CA LYS A 99 19.80 2.75 -10.55
C LYS A 99 20.94 1.75 -10.50
N LYS A 100 21.01 0.95 -9.43
CA LYS A 100 22.08 -0.04 -9.18
C LYS A 100 21.67 -1.46 -9.53
N GLN A 101 20.37 -1.73 -9.54
CA GLN A 101 19.80 -3.05 -9.80
C GLN A 101 18.77 -2.97 -10.93
N LYS A 102 18.75 -3.95 -11.84
CA LYS A 102 17.67 -4.04 -12.82
C LYS A 102 16.39 -4.54 -12.15
N PRO A 103 15.22 -3.97 -12.48
CA PRO A 103 13.95 -4.50 -11.99
C PRO A 103 13.75 -5.94 -12.47
N THR A 104 13.15 -6.77 -11.61
CA THR A 104 12.68 -8.11 -11.94
C THR A 104 11.16 -8.13 -11.94
N LEU A 105 10.56 -9.14 -12.58
CA LEU A 105 9.11 -9.33 -12.63
C LEU A 105 8.52 -9.41 -11.23
N GLU A 106 9.09 -10.28 -10.41
CA GLU A 106 8.61 -10.56 -9.07
C GLU A 106 8.69 -9.29 -8.20
N HIS A 107 9.79 -8.54 -8.26
CA HIS A 107 9.97 -7.31 -7.49
C HIS A 107 8.95 -6.24 -7.93
N CYS A 108 8.73 -6.06 -9.24
CA CYS A 108 7.74 -5.10 -9.72
C CYS A 108 6.31 -5.47 -9.27
N ARG A 109 5.97 -6.76 -9.28
CA ARG A 109 4.67 -7.24 -8.80
C ARG A 109 4.51 -7.01 -7.31
N LEU A 110 5.54 -7.26 -6.50
CA LEU A 110 5.49 -6.97 -5.06
C LEU A 110 5.34 -5.46 -4.78
N LEU A 111 6.08 -4.60 -5.48
CA LEU A 111 5.93 -3.15 -5.36
C LEU A 111 4.55 -2.66 -5.83
N THR A 112 3.91 -3.37 -6.77
CA THR A 112 2.53 -3.09 -7.17
C THR A 112 1.57 -3.40 -6.02
N LEU A 113 1.73 -4.54 -5.35
CA LEU A 113 0.94 -4.90 -4.16
C LEU A 113 1.18 -3.94 -2.98
N GLU A 114 2.42 -3.49 -2.79
CA GLU A 114 2.76 -2.47 -1.81
C GLU A 114 1.89 -1.21 -1.99
N MET A 115 1.68 -0.78 -3.23
CA MET A 115 0.86 0.41 -3.52
C MET A 115 -0.63 0.16 -3.22
N LEU A 116 -1.14 -1.03 -3.55
CA LEU A 116 -2.51 -1.44 -3.19
C LEU A 116 -2.71 -1.41 -1.67
N PHE A 117 -1.76 -1.98 -0.92
CA PHE A 117 -1.82 -2.02 0.53
C PHE A 117 -1.78 -0.63 1.16
N LEU A 118 -0.80 0.20 0.78
CA LEU A 118 -0.60 1.54 1.36
C LEU A 118 -1.78 2.50 1.07
N TRP A 119 -2.56 2.22 0.02
CA TRP A 119 -3.76 2.95 -0.33
C TRP A 119 -5.04 2.32 0.21
N HIS A 120 -4.88 1.29 1.05
CA HIS A 120 -5.99 0.62 1.71
C HIS A 120 -7.00 0.04 0.69
N ALA A 121 -6.48 -0.50 -0.41
CA ALA A 121 -7.30 -1.02 -1.50
C ALA A 121 -7.77 -2.47 -1.24
N LEU A 122 -7.00 -3.27 -0.50
CA LEU A 122 -7.29 -4.69 -0.25
C LEU A 122 -8.70 -4.97 0.33
N PRO A 123 -9.23 -4.20 1.31
CA PRO A 123 -10.59 -4.44 1.84
C PRO A 123 -11.71 -4.22 0.82
N THR A 124 -11.42 -3.64 -0.35
CA THR A 124 -12.38 -3.44 -1.44
C THR A 124 -12.37 -4.58 -2.46
N CYS A 125 -11.41 -5.49 -2.34
CA CYS A 125 -11.24 -6.64 -3.22
C CYS A 125 -12.13 -7.80 -2.79
N THR A 126 -12.56 -8.61 -3.75
CA THR A 126 -13.24 -9.89 -3.47
C THR A 126 -12.22 -10.99 -3.15
N PRO A 127 -12.62 -12.11 -2.53
CA PRO A 127 -11.72 -13.24 -2.32
C PRO A 127 -11.04 -13.74 -3.60
N ASP A 128 -11.73 -13.69 -4.75
CA ASP A 128 -11.18 -14.10 -6.04
C ASP A 128 -10.17 -13.09 -6.59
N ASP A 129 -10.27 -11.81 -6.23
CA ASP A 129 -9.25 -10.80 -6.53
C ASP A 129 -8.02 -10.95 -5.61
N LEU A 130 -8.23 -11.38 -4.37
CA LEU A 130 -7.20 -11.47 -3.33
C LEU A 130 -6.29 -12.70 -3.48
N LYS A 131 -6.85 -13.87 -3.80
CA LYS A 131 -6.07 -15.12 -3.91
C LYS A 131 -4.88 -15.04 -4.88
N PRO A 132 -5.01 -14.48 -6.10
CA PRO A 132 -3.88 -14.32 -7.02
C PRO A 132 -2.77 -13.39 -6.49
N LEU A 133 -3.07 -12.52 -5.51
CA LEU A 133 -2.06 -11.65 -4.89
C LEU A 133 -1.13 -12.45 -3.96
N LEU A 134 -1.58 -13.60 -3.42
CA LEU A 134 -0.72 -14.52 -2.68
C LEU A 134 0.30 -15.18 -3.61
N ASP A 135 -0.10 -15.59 -4.83
CA ASP A 135 0.83 -16.14 -5.82
C ASP A 135 1.95 -15.14 -6.16
N VAL A 136 1.62 -13.83 -6.21
CA VAL A 136 2.61 -12.77 -6.39
C VAL A 136 3.59 -12.69 -5.21
N CYS A 137 3.12 -12.87 -3.99
CA CYS A 137 3.97 -12.92 -2.80
C CYS A 137 4.89 -14.15 -2.84
N ASP A 138 4.38 -15.30 -3.26
CA ASP A 138 5.13 -16.57 -3.36
C ASP A 138 6.25 -16.52 -4.39
N MET A 139 6.09 -15.74 -5.45
CA MET A 139 7.17 -15.50 -6.42
C MET A 139 8.39 -14.81 -5.81
N GLN A 140 8.27 -14.11 -4.67
CA GLN A 140 9.39 -13.33 -4.13
C GLN A 140 10.45 -14.18 -3.44
N SER A 141 11.65 -14.20 -4.05
CA SER A 141 12.83 -14.89 -3.54
C SER A 141 13.86 -13.98 -2.84
N ASP A 142 13.78 -12.66 -3.03
CA ASP A 142 14.73 -11.71 -2.45
C ASP A 142 14.54 -11.55 -0.93
N HIS A 143 15.51 -12.02 -0.14
CA HIS A 143 15.49 -11.94 1.32
C HIS A 143 15.37 -10.51 1.86
N THR A 144 15.81 -9.50 1.12
CA THR A 144 15.72 -8.09 1.55
C THR A 144 14.28 -7.60 1.57
N LEU A 145 13.42 -8.16 0.72
CA LEU A 145 12.01 -7.81 0.53
C LEU A 145 11.06 -8.66 1.38
N MET A 146 11.57 -9.70 2.06
CA MET A 146 10.75 -10.60 2.88
C MET A 146 9.90 -9.89 3.96
N PRO A 147 10.38 -8.82 4.66
CA PRO A 147 9.51 -8.10 5.59
C PRO A 147 8.27 -7.50 4.92
N LEU A 148 8.43 -6.97 3.70
CA LEU A 148 7.32 -6.42 2.93
C LEU A 148 6.41 -7.54 2.43
N LYS A 149 6.98 -8.63 1.90
CA LYS A 149 6.24 -9.83 1.48
C LYS A 149 5.33 -10.31 2.61
N CYS A 150 5.89 -10.58 3.80
CA CYS A 150 5.14 -11.12 4.93
C CYS A 150 4.06 -10.15 5.45
N LEU A 151 4.30 -8.83 5.39
CA LEU A 151 3.25 -7.84 5.69
C LEU A 151 2.08 -7.96 4.69
N LEU A 152 2.39 -8.04 3.39
CA LEU A 152 1.37 -8.11 2.34
C LEU A 152 0.56 -9.41 2.42
N GLU A 153 1.22 -10.56 2.58
CA GLU A 153 0.56 -11.85 2.81
C GLU A 153 -0.37 -11.78 4.03
N GLY A 154 0.15 -11.26 5.15
CA GLY A 154 -0.62 -11.10 6.37
C GLY A 154 -1.86 -10.23 6.18
N ALA A 155 -1.73 -9.12 5.46
CA ALA A 155 -2.86 -8.26 5.13
C ALA A 155 -3.87 -8.95 4.20
N ILE A 156 -3.41 -9.71 3.20
CA ILE A 156 -4.27 -10.44 2.27
C ILE A 156 -5.04 -11.55 2.99
N TYR A 157 -4.36 -12.40 3.78
CA TYR A 157 -5.00 -13.44 4.58
C TYR A 157 -6.04 -12.87 5.55
N LYS A 158 -5.76 -11.71 6.15
CA LYS A 158 -6.72 -11.02 7.01
C LYS A 158 -8.00 -10.63 6.25
N GLU A 159 -7.89 -10.07 5.04
CA GLU A 159 -9.06 -9.73 4.22
C GLU A 159 -9.79 -10.99 3.70
N LEU A 160 -9.10 -12.13 3.58
CA LEU A 160 -9.70 -13.44 3.30
C LEU A 160 -10.39 -14.07 4.53
N GLY A 161 -10.20 -13.53 5.73
CA GLY A 161 -10.72 -14.07 6.99
C GLY A 161 -9.89 -15.22 7.57
N GLU A 162 -8.69 -15.45 7.05
CA GLU A 162 -7.75 -16.49 7.53
C GLU A 162 -6.82 -15.91 8.62
N ASP A 163 -7.39 -15.65 9.79
CA ASP A 163 -6.72 -14.89 10.86
C ASP A 163 -5.44 -15.55 11.40
N ASP A 164 -5.40 -16.89 11.52
CA ASP A 164 -4.22 -17.60 12.02
C ASP A 164 -3.02 -17.48 11.07
N MET A 165 -3.29 -17.60 9.76
CA MET A 165 -2.29 -17.39 8.71
C MET A 165 -1.84 -15.92 8.68
N ALA A 166 -2.80 -14.99 8.78
CA ALA A 166 -2.51 -13.57 8.85
C ALA A 166 -1.58 -13.23 10.01
N VAL A 167 -1.88 -13.69 11.23
CA VAL A 167 -1.05 -13.45 12.41
C VAL A 167 0.35 -14.05 12.24
N THR A 168 0.46 -15.24 11.65
CA THR A 168 1.74 -15.90 11.40
C THR A 168 2.62 -15.06 10.47
N CYS A 169 2.09 -14.65 9.31
CA CYS A 169 2.80 -13.79 8.35
C CYS A 169 3.17 -12.44 8.97
N LEU A 170 2.26 -11.80 9.72
CA LEU A 170 2.53 -10.49 10.34
C LEU A 170 3.61 -10.57 11.44
N LYS A 171 3.62 -11.62 12.26
CA LYS A 171 4.71 -11.83 13.24
C LYS A 171 6.05 -12.04 12.55
N GLU A 172 6.06 -12.78 11.45
CA GLU A 172 7.27 -12.99 10.64
C GLU A 172 7.75 -11.68 10.00
N ALA A 173 6.85 -10.80 9.55
CA ALA A 173 7.21 -9.48 9.03
C ALA A 173 7.97 -8.63 10.07
N ILE A 174 7.51 -8.62 11.34
CA ILE A 174 8.21 -7.93 12.44
C ILE A 174 9.57 -8.57 12.69
N ALA A 175 9.64 -9.90 12.78
CA ALA A 175 10.88 -10.63 13.04
C ALA A 175 11.94 -10.36 11.95
N ARG A 176 11.55 -10.37 10.68
CA ARG A 176 12.44 -10.11 9.54
C ARG A 176 12.83 -8.65 9.38
N HIS A 177 12.00 -7.73 9.87
CA HIS A 177 12.33 -6.31 9.88
C HIS A 177 13.28 -5.94 11.04
N HIS A 178 13.35 -6.76 12.09
CA HIS A 178 14.15 -6.48 13.28
C HIS A 178 15.59 -6.02 12.95
N GLY A 179 16.00 -4.90 13.54
CA GLY A 179 17.32 -4.29 13.32
C GLY A 179 17.45 -3.43 12.06
N LYS A 180 16.44 -3.39 11.18
CA LYS A 180 16.44 -2.53 9.98
C LYS A 180 16.03 -1.09 10.34
N LYS A 181 16.72 -0.11 9.73
CA LYS A 181 16.45 1.32 9.92
C LYS A 181 15.62 1.94 8.80
N GLU A 182 15.50 1.26 7.68
CA GLU A 182 14.70 1.69 6.52
C GLU A 182 13.32 1.03 6.55
N ASP A 183 12.40 1.57 5.76
CA ASP A 183 11.05 1.02 5.58
C ASP A 183 10.31 0.82 6.90
N LEU A 184 10.47 1.75 7.85
CA LEU A 184 9.84 1.71 9.19
C LEU A 184 8.30 1.69 9.14
N TYR A 185 7.70 2.05 8.00
CA TYR A 185 6.27 1.87 7.80
C TYR A 185 5.88 0.38 7.82
N ILE A 186 6.75 -0.56 7.41
CA ILE A 186 6.45 -1.99 7.41
C ILE A 186 6.06 -2.47 8.81
N PRO A 187 6.93 -2.39 9.84
CA PRO A 187 6.57 -2.85 11.18
C PRO A 187 5.45 -2.02 11.81
N ALA A 188 5.36 -0.71 11.53
CA ALA A 188 4.28 0.13 12.04
C ALA A 188 2.91 -0.30 11.51
N PHE A 189 2.78 -0.51 10.20
CA PHE A 189 1.55 -1.03 9.59
C PHE A 189 1.29 -2.48 10.00
N THR A 190 2.33 -3.31 10.15
CA THR A 190 2.19 -4.70 10.63
C THR A 190 1.54 -4.77 12.01
N LEU A 191 2.01 -3.93 12.95
CA LEU A 191 1.41 -3.81 14.28
C LEU A 191 -0.05 -3.35 14.21
N PHE A 192 -0.39 -2.47 13.27
CA PHE A 192 -1.77 -2.03 13.09
C PHE A 192 -2.66 -3.16 12.57
N GLU A 193 -2.19 -3.93 11.59
CA GLU A 193 -2.93 -5.07 11.06
C GLU A 193 -3.12 -6.15 12.14
N LEU A 194 -2.10 -6.48 12.94
CA LEU A 194 -2.23 -7.35 14.12
C LEU A 194 -3.25 -6.81 15.13
N ALA A 195 -3.17 -5.52 15.47
CA ALA A 195 -4.14 -4.91 16.37
C ALA A 195 -5.57 -5.02 15.82
N SER A 196 -5.76 -4.83 14.52
CA SER A 196 -7.08 -4.95 13.88
C SER A 196 -7.65 -6.37 13.97
N ILE A 197 -6.79 -7.39 13.92
CA ILE A 197 -7.17 -8.79 14.17
C ILE A 197 -7.58 -8.96 15.63
N TYR A 198 -6.70 -8.60 16.55
CA TYR A 198 -6.86 -8.82 17.99
C TYR A 198 -8.03 -8.05 18.62
N ILE A 199 -8.46 -6.92 18.04
CA ILE A 199 -9.66 -6.19 18.52
C ILE A 199 -10.94 -7.01 18.37
N ARG A 200 -10.98 -7.97 17.44
CA ARG A 200 -12.18 -8.77 17.18
C ARG A 200 -12.48 -9.80 18.27
N ASN A 201 -11.47 -10.19 19.06
CA ASN A 201 -11.63 -11.16 20.16
C ASN A 201 -11.43 -10.47 21.52
N PRO A 202 -12.42 -10.52 22.44
CA PRO A 202 -12.33 -9.94 23.78
C PRO A 202 -11.07 -10.33 24.56
N GLN A 203 -10.56 -11.55 24.38
CA GLN A 203 -9.38 -12.05 25.09
C GLN A 203 -8.08 -11.35 24.65
N THR A 204 -8.02 -10.88 23.40
CA THR A 204 -6.83 -10.25 22.81
C THR A 204 -6.93 -8.73 22.69
N ILE A 205 -8.01 -8.11 23.17
CA ILE A 205 -8.21 -6.65 23.12
C ILE A 205 -7.05 -5.89 23.78
N GLN A 206 -6.51 -6.41 24.88
CA GLN A 206 -5.40 -5.75 25.58
C GLN A 206 -4.12 -5.77 24.74
N GLU A 207 -3.85 -6.86 24.01
CA GLU A 207 -2.72 -6.95 23.09
C GLU A 207 -2.87 -5.96 21.95
N ALA A 208 -4.08 -5.81 21.40
CA ALA A 208 -4.35 -4.80 20.39
C ALA A 208 -4.08 -3.38 20.90
N LYS A 209 -4.51 -3.05 22.13
CA LYS A 209 -4.20 -1.75 22.75
C LYS A 209 -2.69 -1.55 22.87
N THR A 210 -1.95 -2.57 23.30
CA THR A 210 -0.48 -2.51 23.40
C THR A 210 0.14 -2.20 22.04
N HIS A 211 -0.24 -2.92 20.98
CA HIS A 211 0.28 -2.66 19.63
C HIS A 211 -0.04 -1.25 19.13
N LEU A 212 -1.26 -0.75 19.35
CA LEU A 212 -1.64 0.61 18.95
C LEU A 212 -0.82 1.69 19.68
N HIS A 213 -0.49 1.49 20.95
CA HIS A 213 0.38 2.42 21.69
C HIS A 213 1.84 2.30 21.22
N MET A 214 2.34 1.07 21.00
CA MET A 214 3.68 0.85 20.45
C MET A 214 3.90 1.59 19.12
N ILE A 215 2.90 1.65 18.25
CA ILE A 215 3.00 2.43 17.00
C ILE A 215 3.27 3.90 17.29
N LYS A 216 2.56 4.49 18.26
CA LYS A 216 2.68 5.91 18.60
C LYS A 216 3.98 6.24 19.33
N ASP A 217 4.43 5.34 20.19
CA ASP A 217 5.53 5.60 21.11
C ASP A 217 6.88 5.31 20.44
N ASN A 218 6.93 4.30 19.56
CA ASN A 218 8.19 3.76 19.04
C ASN A 218 8.45 4.06 17.56
N TYR A 219 7.46 4.52 16.78
CA TYR A 219 7.64 4.81 15.35
C TYR A 219 7.31 6.27 15.05
N LYS A 220 8.24 6.96 14.38
CA LYS A 220 8.13 8.37 13.96
C LYS A 220 8.86 8.60 12.65
N ASP A 221 8.48 9.65 11.94
CA ASP A 221 9.12 10.15 10.72
C ASP A 221 9.23 9.09 9.61
N TYR A 222 8.26 8.18 9.54
CA TYR A 222 8.20 7.10 8.54
C TYR A 222 7.16 7.40 7.45
N ASP A 223 7.25 6.67 6.34
CA ASP A 223 6.34 6.86 5.22
C ASP A 223 4.89 6.55 5.58
N PHE A 224 3.99 7.43 5.19
CA PHE A 224 2.55 7.31 5.45
C PHE A 224 2.16 7.34 6.95
N GLU A 225 3.04 7.84 7.83
CA GLU A 225 2.76 8.01 9.26
C GLU A 225 1.47 8.78 9.52
N ASN A 226 1.24 9.88 8.81
CA ASN A 226 0.02 10.68 8.98
C ASN A 226 -1.25 9.85 8.68
N ARG A 227 -1.20 8.99 7.65
CA ARG A 227 -2.33 8.11 7.31
C ARG A 227 -2.53 7.04 8.38
N LEU A 228 -1.45 6.40 8.82
CA LEU A 228 -1.54 5.35 9.83
C LEU A 228 -1.99 5.91 11.19
N SER A 229 -1.48 7.07 11.59
CA SER A 229 -1.83 7.76 12.84
C SER A 229 -3.33 8.05 12.95
N VAL A 230 -3.97 8.46 11.85
CA VAL A 230 -5.43 8.64 11.83
C VAL A 230 -6.16 7.32 12.10
N ARG A 231 -5.74 6.22 11.45
CA ARG A 231 -6.32 4.88 11.68
C ARG A 231 -6.12 4.42 13.13
N VAL A 232 -4.91 4.57 13.67
CA VAL A 232 -4.57 4.23 15.07
C VAL A 232 -5.43 5.01 16.06
N ASN A 233 -5.53 6.33 15.89
CA ASN A 233 -6.32 7.17 16.78
C ASN A 233 -7.82 6.81 16.71
N ASN A 234 -8.34 6.50 15.53
CA ASN A 234 -9.73 6.05 15.37
C ASN A 234 -9.97 4.71 16.05
N ALA A 235 -9.05 3.75 15.94
CA ALA A 235 -9.14 2.46 16.63
C ALA A 235 -9.12 2.64 18.16
N LEU A 236 -8.19 3.44 18.69
CA LEU A 236 -8.12 3.74 20.13
C LEU A 236 -9.37 4.44 20.66
N LYS A 237 -9.95 5.38 19.90
CA LYS A 237 -11.21 6.04 20.26
C LYS A 237 -12.37 5.05 20.35
N ARG A 238 -12.50 4.13 19.37
CA ARG A 238 -13.52 3.08 19.39
C ARG A 238 -13.38 2.18 20.62
N LEU A 239 -12.15 1.75 20.93
CA LEU A 239 -11.88 0.91 22.09
C LEU A 239 -12.25 1.59 23.42
N LYS A 240 -12.03 2.91 23.53
CA LYS A 240 -12.45 3.68 24.73
C LYS A 240 -13.97 3.77 24.85
N ALA A 241 -14.68 3.95 23.73
CA ALA A 241 -16.14 4.01 23.72
C ALA A 241 -16.75 2.66 24.15
N THR A 242 -16.19 1.52 23.70
CA THR A 242 -16.68 0.18 24.09
C THR A 242 -16.44 -0.13 25.57
N THR A 243 -15.39 0.41 26.19
CA THR A 243 -15.13 0.24 27.63
C THR A 243 -15.91 1.23 28.52
N GLY A 244 -16.58 2.22 27.93
CA GLY A 244 -17.29 3.29 28.64
C GLY A 244 -18.82 3.17 28.64
N SER A 245 -19.36 2.08 28.07
CA SER A 245 -20.80 1.78 28.16
C SER A 245 -21.09 1.00 29.45
N PRO A 246 -21.97 1.49 30.34
CA PRO A 246 -22.37 0.79 31.55
C PRO A 246 -23.14 -0.51 31.26
#